data_AF-A0ABD1WRU1-F1
#
_entry.id   AF-A0ABD1WRU1-F1
#
_cell.length_a   1.000
_cell.length_b   1.000
_cell.length_c   1.000
_cell.angle_alpha   90.00
_cell.angle_beta   90.00
_cell.angle_gamma   90.00
#
_symmetry.space_group_name_H-M   'P 1'
#
loop_
_entity.id
_entity.type
_entity.pdbx_description
1 polymer ?
#
loop_
_entity_poly.entity_id
_entity_poly.type
_entity_poly.pdbx_seq_one_letter_code
_entity_poly.pdbx_strand_id
1 'polypeptide(L)'
;MEAGRSHRISNFYPHCPLQQPVAAVTRYGSANVWKTFTDLFDYFPLTALVESEIFFLHGGLSPSVETLDNIRNFDRVQEVPHEGPMCDMLWSDPDDRCGWGISPRGAGYTFVQILSSIY
;
A
#
# COMPACT_ATOMS: atom_id res chain seq x y z
N MET A 1 -1.43 0.58 13.20
CA MET A 1 -0.65 -0.61 12.77
C MET A 1 -0.63 -0.73 11.24
N GLU A 2 -1.38 0.12 10.52
CA GLU A 2 -1.54 0.16 9.05
C GLU A 2 -0.31 0.50 8.19
N ALA A 3 0.73 1.16 8.73
CA ALA A 3 1.87 1.60 7.91
C ALA A 3 2.74 0.44 7.38
N GLY A 4 2.63 -0.76 7.95
CA GLY A 4 3.58 -1.86 7.72
C GLY A 4 3.66 -2.37 6.28
N ARG A 5 2.55 -2.39 5.53
CA ARG A 5 2.54 -2.86 4.13
C ARG A 5 3.09 -1.83 3.14
N SER A 6 2.60 -0.59 3.22
CA SER A 6 3.08 0.50 2.36
C SER A 6 4.59 0.68 2.51
N HIS A 7 5.08 0.72 3.75
CA HIS A 7 6.51 0.86 4.05
C HIS A 7 7.34 -0.42 3.80
N ARG A 8 6.80 -1.47 3.18
CA ARG A 8 7.58 -2.66 2.83
C ARG A 8 8.04 -2.69 1.38
N ILE A 9 7.72 -1.68 0.57
CA ILE A 9 8.44 -1.55 -0.70
C ILE A 9 9.86 -1.09 -0.36
N SER A 10 10.75 -2.08 -0.34
CA SER A 10 12.16 -1.99 0.06
C SER A 10 12.95 -0.89 -0.68
N ASN A 11 12.42 -0.37 -1.79
CA ASN A 11 13.08 0.63 -2.63
C ASN A 11 12.52 2.07 -2.55
N PHE A 12 11.37 2.32 -1.91
CA PHE A 12 10.82 3.70 -1.88
C PHE A 12 11.36 4.56 -0.73
N TYR A 13 11.80 3.96 0.38
CA TYR A 13 12.41 4.68 1.50
C TYR A 13 13.71 4.02 1.96
N PRO A 14 14.77 4.02 1.13
CA PRO A 14 16.04 3.35 1.44
C PRO A 14 16.71 3.84 2.75
N HIS A 15 16.30 5.03 3.23
CA HIS A 15 16.81 5.65 4.45
C HIS A 15 15.92 5.44 5.69
N CYS A 16 14.80 4.70 5.59
CA CYS A 16 13.94 4.45 6.74
C CYS A 16 14.58 3.42 7.70
N PRO A 17 14.90 3.79 8.95
CA PRO A 17 15.56 2.89 9.90
C PRO A 17 14.69 1.69 10.29
N LEU A 18 13.37 1.79 10.10
CA LEU A 18 12.41 0.71 10.37
C LEU A 18 12.33 -0.30 9.25
N GLN A 19 12.93 -0.08 8.08
CA GLN A 19 12.89 -1.00 6.94
C GLN A 19 14.09 -1.96 6.89
N GLN A 20 14.97 -1.91 7.89
CA GLN A 20 16.24 -2.60 7.82
C GLN A 20 16.33 -3.72 8.88
N PRO A 21 16.76 -4.93 8.49
CA PRO A 21 16.99 -6.03 9.44
C PRO A 21 18.04 -5.65 10.50
N VAL A 22 18.93 -4.69 10.20
CA VAL A 22 19.95 -4.18 11.13
C VAL A 22 19.33 -3.59 12.40
N ALA A 23 18.21 -2.86 12.29
CA ALA A 23 17.56 -2.24 13.44
C ALA A 23 16.97 -3.30 14.39
N ALA A 24 16.43 -4.39 13.83
CA ALA A 24 15.94 -5.52 14.62
C ALA A 24 17.10 -6.28 15.30
N VAL A 25 18.23 -6.47 14.61
CA VAL A 25 19.43 -7.06 15.21
C VAL A 25 19.95 -6.20 16.36
N THR A 26 20.04 -4.88 16.18
CA THR A 26 20.51 -3.97 17.24
C THR A 26 19.60 -3.96 18.46
N ARG A 27 18.27 -4.06 18.28
CA ARG A 27 17.31 -3.97 19.40
C ARG A 27 16.98 -5.30 20.05
N TYR A 28 16.90 -6.38 19.27
CA TYR A 28 16.38 -7.68 19.71
C TYR A 28 17.42 -8.80 19.62
N GLY A 29 18.64 -8.51 19.15
CA GLY A 29 19.72 -9.50 19.00
C GLY A 29 19.50 -10.49 17.86
N SER A 30 18.43 -10.35 17.07
CA SER A 30 18.09 -11.27 15.98
C SER A 30 17.31 -10.56 14.87
N ALA A 31 17.63 -10.90 13.63
CA ALA A 31 16.86 -10.48 12.46
C ALA A 31 15.52 -11.23 12.31
N ASN A 32 15.30 -12.30 13.08
CA ASN A 32 14.08 -13.11 12.98
C ASN A 32 12.82 -12.29 13.32
N VAL A 33 12.93 -11.36 14.27
CA VAL A 33 11.81 -10.48 14.65
C VAL A 33 11.36 -9.64 13.44
N TRP A 34 12.32 -9.05 12.73
CA TRP A 34 12.04 -8.33 11.48
C TRP A 34 11.34 -9.23 10.47
N LYS A 35 11.91 -10.42 10.22
CA LYS A 35 11.33 -11.39 9.29
C LYS A 35 9.90 -11.80 9.66
N THR A 36 9.63 -12.05 10.94
CA THR A 36 8.28 -12.44 11.39
C THR A 36 7.26 -11.31 11.18
N PHE A 37 7.64 -10.05 11.45
CA PHE A 37 6.75 -8.92 11.19
C PHE A 37 6.56 -8.67 9.70
N THR A 38 7.61 -8.86 8.89
CA THR A 38 7.45 -8.84 7.44
C THR A 38 6.50 -9.98 7.04
N ASP A 39 6.76 -11.23 7.36
CA ASP A 39 5.85 -12.31 6.95
C ASP A 39 4.40 -12.05 7.41
N LEU A 40 4.19 -11.42 8.58
CA LEU A 40 2.87 -10.99 9.06
C LEU A 40 2.18 -9.92 8.21
N PHE A 41 2.85 -8.82 7.81
CA PHE A 41 2.11 -7.80 7.04
C PHE A 41 1.67 -8.29 5.66
N ASP A 42 2.28 -9.36 5.10
CA ASP A 42 1.79 -9.99 3.86
C ASP A 42 0.43 -10.69 4.03
N TYR A 43 -0.08 -10.79 5.25
CA TYR A 43 -1.45 -11.27 5.53
C TYR A 43 -2.44 -10.15 5.82
N PHE A 44 -2.03 -8.89 5.93
CA PHE A 44 -2.95 -7.79 6.20
C PHE A 44 -3.90 -7.54 5.02
N PRO A 45 -5.16 -7.15 5.24
CA PRO A 45 -6.05 -6.75 4.15
C PRO A 45 -5.50 -5.50 3.43
N LEU A 46 -5.75 -5.40 2.13
CA LEU A 46 -5.37 -4.22 1.34
C LEU A 46 -6.42 -3.11 1.46
N THR A 47 -7.69 -3.49 1.56
CA THR A 47 -8.84 -2.60 1.60
C THR A 47 -9.88 -3.13 2.57
N ALA A 48 -10.80 -2.28 3.00
CA ALA A 48 -11.97 -2.67 3.79
C ALA A 48 -13.22 -2.00 3.22
N LEU A 49 -14.34 -2.72 3.24
CA LEU A 49 -15.64 -2.19 2.85
C LEU A 49 -16.59 -2.31 4.05
N VAL A 50 -17.10 -1.19 4.53
CA VAL A 50 -18.01 -1.12 5.67
C VAL A 50 -19.41 -0.81 5.16
N GLU A 51 -20.37 -1.63 5.58
CA GLU A 51 -21.81 -1.50 5.23
C GLU A 51 -22.11 -1.44 3.72
N SER A 52 -21.17 -1.87 2.87
CA SER A 52 -21.26 -1.71 1.41
C SER A 52 -21.34 -0.25 0.93
N GLU A 53 -20.98 0.70 1.78
CA GLU A 53 -21.06 2.14 1.50
C GLU A 53 -19.71 2.85 1.66
N ILE A 54 -18.88 2.43 2.61
CA ILE A 54 -17.63 3.13 2.92
C ILE A 54 -16.45 2.24 2.55
N PHE A 55 -15.73 2.64 1.52
CA PHE A 55 -14.55 1.95 1.04
C PHE A 55 -13.25 2.57 1.58
N PHE A 56 -12.49 1.78 2.33
CA PHE A 56 -11.22 2.16 2.93
C PHE A 56 -10.04 1.52 2.18
N LEU A 57 -9.03 2.35 1.96
CA LEU A 57 -7.76 2.04 1.32
C LEU A 57 -6.65 2.84 2.01
N HIS A 58 -5.41 2.37 1.94
CA HIS A 58 -4.31 3.01 2.65
C HIS A 58 -3.80 4.28 1.97
N GLY A 59 -3.59 4.21 0.66
CA GLY A 59 -3.15 5.33 -0.17
C GLY A 59 -4.32 5.92 -0.95
N GLY A 60 -4.56 5.37 -2.15
CA GLY A 60 -5.49 5.96 -3.10
C GLY A 60 -6.06 4.97 -4.11
N LEU A 61 -6.86 5.46 -5.04
CA LEU A 61 -7.42 4.62 -6.11
C LEU A 61 -6.32 4.22 -7.12
N SER A 62 -6.61 3.18 -7.90
CA SER A 62 -5.75 2.71 -9.00
C SER A 62 -6.50 2.82 -10.33
N PRO A 63 -5.84 3.31 -11.40
CA PRO A 63 -6.43 3.28 -12.75
C PRO A 63 -6.65 1.86 -13.29
N SER A 64 -6.02 0.86 -12.67
CA SER A 64 -6.13 -0.55 -13.06
C SER A 64 -7.22 -1.31 -12.31
N VAL A 65 -7.95 -0.64 -11.42
CA VAL A 65 -9.00 -1.23 -10.59
C VAL A 65 -10.31 -0.51 -10.83
N GLU A 66 -11.21 -1.16 -11.56
CA GLU A 66 -12.52 -0.58 -11.88
C GLU A 66 -13.60 -1.04 -10.89
N THR A 67 -13.49 -2.25 -10.33
CA THR A 67 -14.53 -2.83 -9.45
C THR A 67 -13.93 -3.44 -8.19
N LEU A 68 -14.75 -3.55 -7.14
CA LEU A 68 -14.36 -4.22 -5.88
C LEU A 68 -14.06 -5.71 -6.07
N ASP A 69 -14.64 -6.35 -7.07
CA ASP A 69 -14.38 -7.77 -7.37
C ASP A 69 -12.98 -7.98 -7.93
N ASN A 70 -12.40 -7.00 -8.65
CA ASN A 70 -10.99 -7.05 -9.06
C ASN A 70 -10.09 -7.16 -7.82
N ILE A 71 -10.41 -6.41 -6.77
CA ILE A 71 -9.61 -6.35 -5.53
C ILE A 71 -9.72 -7.66 -4.74
N ARG A 72 -10.92 -8.24 -4.67
CA ARG A 72 -11.17 -9.51 -3.98
C ARG A 72 -10.37 -10.68 -4.56
N ASN A 73 -10.03 -10.61 -5.85
CA ASN A 73 -9.30 -11.65 -6.57
C ASN A 73 -7.77 -11.46 -6.57
N PHE A 74 -7.23 -10.47 -5.87
CA PHE A 74 -5.78 -10.29 -5.79
C PHE A 74 -5.09 -11.37 -4.95
N ASP A 75 -4.01 -11.93 -5.50
CA ASP A 75 -3.02 -12.63 -4.69
C ASP A 75 -2.24 -11.61 -3.85
N ARG A 76 -2.64 -11.45 -2.59
CA ARG A 76 -2.11 -10.41 -1.70
C ARG A 76 -1.04 -10.90 -0.72
N VAL A 77 -0.75 -12.20 -0.71
CA VAL A 77 0.22 -12.82 0.22
C VAL A 77 1.59 -12.85 -0.45
N GLN A 78 2.10 -11.65 -0.73
CA GLN A 78 3.37 -11.42 -1.38
C GLN A 78 3.91 -10.03 -1.01
N GLU A 79 5.20 -9.81 -1.29
CA GLU A 79 5.76 -8.46 -1.26
C GLU A 79 5.02 -7.56 -2.25
N VAL A 80 4.82 -6.29 -1.88
CA VAL A 80 4.15 -5.33 -2.73
C VAL A 80 5.01 -5.06 -3.97
N PRO A 81 4.48 -5.25 -5.19
CA PRO A 81 5.21 -4.95 -6.42
C PRO A 81 5.56 -3.46 -6.54
N HIS A 82 6.56 -3.13 -7.36
CA HIS A 82 6.95 -1.73 -7.60
C HIS A 82 5.91 -0.92 -8.39
N GLU A 83 5.04 -1.59 -9.14
CA GLU A 83 3.98 -0.98 -9.96
C GLU A 83 2.71 -1.85 -9.96
N GLY A 84 1.61 -1.28 -10.45
CA GLY A 84 0.33 -1.97 -10.57
C GLY A 84 -0.60 -1.77 -9.36
N PRO A 85 -1.76 -2.44 -9.37
CA PRO A 85 -2.90 -2.04 -8.53
C PRO A 85 -2.63 -2.14 -7.03
N MET A 86 -1.81 -3.11 -6.57
CA MET A 86 -1.43 -3.20 -5.17
C MET A 86 -0.53 -2.05 -4.72
N CYS A 87 0.40 -1.62 -5.58
CA CYS A 87 1.27 -0.47 -5.32
C CYS A 87 0.43 0.81 -5.28
N ASP A 88 -0.42 1.03 -6.28
CA ASP A 88 -1.30 2.18 -6.38
C ASP A 88 -2.21 2.32 -5.15
N MET A 89 -2.86 1.23 -4.71
CA MET A 89 -3.74 1.25 -3.53
C MET A 89 -3.03 1.65 -2.23
N LEU A 90 -1.70 1.47 -2.16
CA LEU A 90 -0.89 1.78 -0.99
C LEU A 90 -0.18 3.14 -1.10
N TRP A 91 -0.11 3.74 -2.29
CA TRP A 91 0.76 4.90 -2.56
C TRP A 91 0.15 6.03 -3.38
N SER A 92 -1.02 5.83 -3.99
CA SER A 92 -1.74 6.90 -4.68
C SER A 92 -2.23 7.97 -3.69
N ASP A 93 -2.36 9.21 -4.15
CA ASP A 93 -2.81 10.36 -3.36
C ASP A 93 -3.96 11.10 -4.06
N PRO A 94 -4.90 11.71 -3.32
CA PRO A 94 -5.87 12.63 -3.92
C PRO A 94 -5.20 13.91 -4.43
N ASP A 95 -5.70 14.47 -5.54
CA ASP A 95 -5.26 15.74 -6.14
C ASP A 95 -6.48 16.47 -6.75
N ASP A 96 -6.37 17.79 -6.92
CA ASP A 96 -7.43 18.63 -7.49
C ASP A 96 -7.44 18.61 -9.02
N ARG A 97 -6.39 18.06 -9.64
CA ARG A 97 -6.23 18.01 -11.10
C ARG A 97 -7.09 16.92 -11.72
N CYS A 98 -7.84 17.27 -12.76
CA CYS A 98 -8.69 16.34 -13.48
C CYS A 98 -7.89 15.15 -14.08
N GLY A 99 -8.40 13.94 -13.89
CA GLY A 99 -7.82 12.70 -14.41
C GLY A 99 -6.80 12.04 -13.48
N TRP A 100 -5.99 11.15 -14.05
CA TRP A 100 -4.89 10.49 -13.36
C TRP A 100 -3.58 11.25 -13.59
N GLY A 101 -2.82 11.48 -12.53
CA GLY A 101 -1.46 12.02 -12.60
C GLY A 101 -0.43 11.03 -12.06
N ILE A 102 0.84 11.23 -12.38
CA ILE A 102 1.93 10.44 -11.80
C ILE A 102 2.20 10.98 -10.39
N SER A 103 2.25 10.09 -9.39
CA SER A 103 2.52 10.51 -8.01
C SER A 103 3.95 11.07 -7.88
N PRO A 104 4.12 12.21 -7.18
CA PRO A 104 5.45 12.74 -6.87
C PRO A 104 6.24 11.85 -5.90
N ARG A 105 5.60 10.84 -5.29
CA ARG A 105 6.26 9.84 -4.44
C ARG A 105 7.13 8.86 -5.22
N GLY A 106 6.99 8.84 -6.56
CA GLY A 106 7.65 7.85 -7.42
C GLY A 106 6.93 6.50 -7.48
N ALA A 107 5.79 6.35 -6.79
CA ALA A 107 4.94 5.16 -6.78
C ALA A 107 3.46 5.57 -6.77
N GLY A 108 2.60 4.85 -7.48
CA GLY A 108 1.18 5.14 -7.56
C GLY A 108 0.83 6.39 -8.40
N TYR A 109 -0.41 6.83 -8.25
CA TYR A 109 -1.00 7.89 -9.05
C TYR A 109 -1.62 8.99 -8.20
N THR A 110 -1.82 10.17 -8.78
CA THR A 110 -2.76 11.14 -8.24
C THR A 110 -4.13 11.00 -8.90
N PHE A 111 -5.20 11.23 -8.15
CA PHE A 111 -6.58 11.12 -8.64
C PHE A 111 -7.49 12.20 -8.07
N VAL A 112 -8.51 12.60 -8.84
CA VAL A 112 -9.48 13.61 -8.41
C VAL A 112 -10.32 13.12 -7.23
N GLN A 113 -10.54 13.97 -6.23
CA GLN A 113 -11.38 13.66 -5.07
C GLN A 113 -12.87 13.36 -5.42
N ILE A 114 -13.34 13.81 -6.58
CA ILE A 114 -14.67 13.44 -7.11
C ILE A 114 -14.70 11.96 -7.53
N LEU A 115 -13.61 11.41 -8.07
CA LEU A 115 -13.53 9.99 -8.42
C LEU A 115 -13.65 9.09 -7.18
N SER A 116 -13.21 9.56 -6.00
CA SER A 116 -13.41 8.83 -4.75
C SER A 116 -14.82 8.87 -4.19
N SER A 117 -15.71 9.75 -4.69
CA SER A 117 -17.12 9.80 -4.23
C SER A 117 -18.04 8.84 -4.99
N ILE A 118 -17.50 8.09 -5.97
CA ILE A 118 -18.25 7.19 -6.85
C ILE A 118 -18.22 5.74 -6.36
N TYR A 119 -17.34 5.41 -5.40
CA TYR A 119 -17.15 4.06 -4.84
C TYR A 119 -17.74 3.91 -3.45
#